data_AF-A0A485L6J7-F1
#
_entry.id   AF-A0A485L6J7-F1
#
_cell.length_a   1.000
_cell.length_b   1.000
_cell.length_c   1.000
_cell.angle_alpha   90.00
_cell.angle_beta   90.00
_cell.angle_gamma   90.00
#
_symmetry.space_group_name_H-M   'P 1'
#
loop_
_entity.id
_entity.type
_entity.pdbx_description
1 polymer ?
#
loop_
_entity_poly.entity_id
_entity_poly.type
_entity_poly.pdbx_seq_one_letter_code
_entity_poly.pdbx_strand_id
1 'polypeptide(L)'
;MLVISTLLLAAVASAQPGSCRREIDTAVSAAFYSCLVAVGNKHMYQEDQFLRRSPSFIREGVCAGTYAPDCNAFLRLGSNSSYDCNHYYYKGSHFNGYKEAPKFCDPNGPSTHALLLSVPTDSGSFGLGVDGSTVVVKSLDDAIPMFDYDFANHDFQSTENGECLFVNEDRSLETMECDPTNGVTKWMVYANSTVVHSATGLCIEASVDDGAKAADCNGNPNQKIATLEA
;
A
#
# COMPACT_ATOMS: atom_id res chain seq x y z
N MET A 1 31.74 63.19 -2.81
CA MET A 1 30.47 62.46 -2.56
C MET A 1 30.79 60.97 -2.61
N LEU A 2 30.88 60.32 -1.45
CA LEU A 2 31.06 58.87 -1.34
C LEU A 2 29.76 58.32 -0.76
N VAL A 3 29.00 57.59 -1.58
CA VAL A 3 27.77 56.91 -1.17
C VAL A 3 28.16 55.52 -0.67
N ILE A 4 28.11 55.32 0.64
CA ILE A 4 28.31 54.00 1.26
C ILE A 4 26.97 53.27 1.20
N SER A 5 26.79 52.43 0.18
CA SER A 5 25.68 51.48 0.10
C SER A 5 25.87 50.38 1.15
N THR A 6 25.09 50.44 2.21
CA THR A 6 24.96 49.38 3.21
C THR A 6 24.12 48.25 2.62
N LEU A 7 24.79 47.17 2.18
CA LEU A 7 24.13 45.90 1.90
C LEU A 7 23.64 45.30 3.23
N LEU A 8 22.33 45.35 3.46
CA LEU A 8 21.66 44.51 4.45
C LEU A 8 21.66 43.06 3.94
N LEU A 9 22.62 42.26 4.42
CA LEU A 9 22.47 40.81 4.41
C LEU A 9 21.40 40.45 5.44
N ALA A 10 20.16 40.28 4.98
CA ALA A 10 19.16 39.55 5.73
C ALA A 10 19.64 38.09 5.80
N ALA A 11 20.34 37.75 6.89
CA ALA A 11 20.56 36.36 7.26
C ALA A 11 19.18 35.77 7.57
N VAL A 12 18.58 35.10 6.60
CA VAL A 12 17.47 34.19 6.85
C VAL A 12 18.09 33.05 7.65
N ALA A 13 18.11 33.17 8.97
CA ALA A 13 18.31 32.01 9.82
C ALA A 13 17.14 31.09 9.48
N SER A 14 17.39 30.07 8.65
CA SER A 14 16.46 28.97 8.50
C SER A 14 16.35 28.37 9.90
N ALA A 15 15.29 28.73 10.63
CA ALA A 15 14.91 28.03 11.82
C ALA A 15 14.69 26.59 11.36
N GLN A 16 15.65 25.71 11.67
CA GLN A 16 15.40 24.28 11.55
C GLN A 16 14.12 24.02 12.34
N PRO A 17 13.12 23.31 11.78
CA PRO A 17 11.90 23.05 12.50
C PRO A 17 12.28 22.45 13.86
N GLY A 18 11.86 23.10 14.94
CA GLY A 18 12.07 22.57 16.28
C GLY A 18 11.35 21.23 16.44
N SER A 19 11.75 20.45 17.44
CA SER A 19 11.00 19.26 17.84
C SER A 19 9.53 19.63 18.07
N CYS A 20 8.61 18.73 17.68
CA CYS A 20 7.20 18.94 17.94
C CYS A 20 6.89 19.08 19.43
N ARG A 21 5.89 19.89 19.76
CA ARG A 21 5.29 19.88 21.11
C ARG A 21 4.71 18.50 21.36
N ARG A 22 4.74 18.03 22.61
CA ARG A 22 4.30 16.68 22.99
C ARG A 22 2.90 16.30 22.46
N GLU A 23 1.95 17.23 22.50
CA GLU A 23 0.58 17.01 22.00
C GLU A 23 0.55 16.77 20.48
N ILE A 24 1.31 17.58 19.74
CA ILE A 24 1.47 17.47 18.28
C ILE A 24 2.20 16.17 17.92
N ASP A 25 3.27 15.86 18.65
CA ASP A 25 4.04 14.64 18.48
C ASP A 25 3.18 13.38 18.69
N THR A 26 2.33 13.39 19.73
CA THR A 26 1.36 12.33 20.01
C THR A 26 0.34 12.20 18.88
N ALA A 27 -0.18 13.31 18.36
CA ALA A 27 -1.16 13.31 17.27
C ALA A 27 -0.55 12.77 15.96
N VAL A 28 0.67 13.18 15.61
CA VAL A 28 1.40 12.66 14.45
C VAL A 28 1.64 11.16 14.59
N SER A 29 2.14 10.71 15.74
CA SER A 29 2.37 9.28 16.00
C SER A 29 1.09 8.45 15.93
N ALA A 30 -0.02 8.96 16.49
CA ALA A 30 -1.32 8.30 16.41
C ALA A 30 -1.82 8.20 14.97
N ALA A 31 -1.64 9.25 14.16
CA ALA A 31 -2.01 9.24 12.74
C ALA A 31 -1.22 8.19 11.94
N PHE A 32 0.09 8.08 12.18
CA PHE A 32 0.92 7.01 11.60
C PHE A 32 0.43 5.63 12.02
N TYR A 33 0.28 5.42 13.32
CA TYR A 33 -0.04 4.11 13.86
C TYR A 33 -1.40 3.61 13.37
N SER A 34 -2.41 4.49 13.34
CA SER A 34 -3.73 4.18 12.78
C SER A 34 -3.62 3.69 11.34
N CYS A 35 -2.87 4.40 10.50
CA CYS A 35 -2.70 4.01 9.10
C CYS A 35 -1.87 2.72 8.94
N LEU A 36 -0.78 2.57 9.71
CA LEU A 36 0.06 1.37 9.69
C LEU A 36 -0.74 0.11 10.07
N VAL A 37 -1.56 0.21 11.12
CA VAL A 37 -2.45 -0.89 11.53
C VAL A 37 -3.45 -1.22 10.41
N ALA A 38 -4.03 -0.21 9.77
CA ALA A 38 -5.00 -0.39 8.69
C ALA A 38 -4.40 -1.08 7.46
N VAL A 39 -3.14 -0.78 7.12
CA VAL A 39 -2.41 -1.50 6.05
C VAL A 39 -1.87 -2.86 6.50
N GLY A 40 -2.21 -3.34 7.70
CA GLY A 40 -1.81 -4.67 8.21
C GLY A 40 -0.38 -4.71 8.77
N ASN A 41 0.23 -3.54 9.02
CA ASN A 41 1.56 -3.42 9.58
C ASN A 41 1.50 -3.07 11.07
N LYS A 42 1.86 -4.05 11.93
CA LYS A 42 1.79 -3.89 13.40
C LYS A 42 3.10 -3.41 14.02
N HIS A 43 4.15 -3.19 13.23
CA HIS A 43 5.48 -2.86 13.74
C HIS A 43 5.77 -1.37 13.60
N MET A 44 5.77 -0.65 14.73
CA MET A 44 5.99 0.80 14.79
C MET A 44 7.32 1.25 14.13
N TYR A 45 8.36 0.42 14.16
CA TYR A 45 9.65 0.76 13.54
C TYR A 45 9.65 0.78 12.00
N GLN A 46 8.53 0.46 11.36
CA GLN A 46 8.38 0.46 9.91
C GLN A 46 7.81 1.77 9.35
N GLU A 47 7.66 2.82 10.18
CA GLU A 47 7.36 4.19 9.74
C GLU A 47 8.31 4.64 8.61
N ASP A 48 9.60 4.32 8.73
CA ASP A 48 10.59 4.63 7.69
C ASP A 48 10.29 3.93 6.36
N GLN A 49 9.89 2.66 6.42
CA GLN A 49 9.57 1.88 5.22
C GLN A 49 8.27 2.37 4.57
N PHE A 50 7.29 2.72 5.40
CA PHE A 50 6.02 3.29 4.96
C PHE A 50 6.22 4.65 4.27
N LEU A 51 7.09 5.51 4.83
CA LEU A 51 7.36 6.86 4.31
C LEU A 51 8.30 6.90 3.10
N ARG A 52 9.31 6.01 3.06
CA ARG A 52 10.43 6.12 2.10
C ARG A 52 10.37 5.15 0.95
N ARG A 53 9.50 4.13 0.97
CA ARG A 53 9.29 3.37 -0.26
C ARG A 53 8.75 4.36 -1.30
N SER A 54 9.43 4.39 -2.45
CA SER A 54 8.98 4.94 -3.74
C SER A 54 7.53 4.48 -4.04
N PRO A 55 6.85 4.84 -5.16
CA PRO A 55 5.51 4.31 -5.43
C PRO A 55 5.50 2.82 -5.11
N SER A 56 4.66 2.47 -4.14
CA SER A 56 4.53 1.12 -3.63
C SER A 56 3.05 0.87 -3.56
N PHE A 57 2.64 -0.34 -3.91
CA PHE A 57 1.25 -0.76 -3.93
C PHE A 57 0.46 -0.28 -2.70
N ILE A 58 1.05 -0.39 -1.50
CA ILE A 58 0.43 0.05 -0.24
C ILE A 58 0.25 1.57 -0.19
N ARG A 59 1.25 2.34 -0.63
CA ARG A 59 1.18 3.81 -0.68
C ARG A 59 0.09 4.27 -1.64
N GLU A 60 -0.03 3.62 -2.80
CA GLU A 60 -1.07 3.91 -3.78
C GLU A 60 -2.46 3.57 -3.23
N GLY A 61 -2.63 2.42 -2.57
CA GLY A 61 -3.88 2.10 -1.86
C GLY A 61 -4.24 3.11 -0.76
N VAL A 62 -3.26 3.60 0.00
CA VAL A 62 -3.50 4.68 0.98
C VAL A 62 -3.99 5.95 0.28
N CYS A 63 -3.37 6.31 -0.84
CA CYS A 63 -3.71 7.53 -1.59
C CYS A 63 -5.05 7.43 -2.34
N ALA A 64 -5.44 6.24 -2.79
CA ALA A 64 -6.73 5.97 -3.38
C ALA A 64 -7.87 5.88 -2.34
N GLY A 65 -7.54 5.81 -1.05
CA GLY A 65 -8.52 5.75 0.02
C GLY A 65 -8.95 4.32 0.39
N THR A 66 -8.25 3.30 -0.12
CA THR A 66 -8.51 1.88 0.18
C THR A 66 -8.55 1.60 1.68
N TYR A 67 -7.72 2.29 2.46
CA TYR A 67 -7.60 2.14 3.92
C TYR A 67 -8.29 3.28 4.71
N ALA A 68 -9.29 3.93 4.11
CA ALA A 68 -10.12 4.89 4.82
C ALA A 68 -11.09 4.17 5.80
N PRO A 69 -11.43 4.79 6.96
CA PRO A 69 -11.03 6.13 7.38
C PRO A 69 -9.69 6.18 8.13
N ASP A 70 -9.08 5.03 8.44
CA ASP A 70 -7.96 4.91 9.38
C ASP A 70 -6.68 5.65 8.93
N CYS A 71 -6.48 5.82 7.61
CA CYS A 71 -5.39 6.61 7.05
C CYS A 71 -5.69 8.11 6.86
N ASN A 72 -6.94 8.56 7.07
CA ASN A 72 -7.32 9.95 6.80
C ASN A 72 -6.59 10.95 7.69
N ALA A 73 -6.32 10.59 8.96
CA ALA A 73 -5.61 11.47 9.89
C ALA A 73 -4.19 11.77 9.39
N PHE A 74 -3.49 10.75 8.86
CA PHE A 74 -2.15 10.88 8.29
C PHE A 74 -2.16 11.80 7.06
N LEU A 75 -3.09 11.58 6.13
CA LEU A 75 -3.20 12.38 4.91
C LEU A 75 -3.56 13.86 5.19
N ARG A 76 -4.22 14.14 6.33
CA ARG A 76 -4.61 15.50 6.74
C ARG A 76 -3.56 16.26 7.54
N LEU A 77 -2.42 15.65 7.90
CA LEU A 77 -1.35 16.35 8.62
C LEU A 77 -0.85 17.58 7.85
N GLY A 78 -0.85 17.50 6.52
CA GLY A 78 -0.48 18.61 5.63
C GLY A 78 -1.41 19.83 5.71
N SER A 79 -2.61 19.68 6.24
CA SER A 79 -3.65 20.73 6.23
C SER A 79 -3.57 21.69 7.43
N ASN A 80 -2.69 21.45 8.40
CA ASN A 80 -2.60 22.25 9.62
C ASN A 80 -1.14 22.60 9.93
N SER A 81 -0.81 23.90 9.92
CA SER A 81 0.55 24.41 10.14
C SER A 81 1.09 24.15 11.54
N SER A 82 0.26 23.76 12.52
CA SER A 82 0.76 23.29 13.83
C SER A 82 1.60 22.01 13.73
N TYR A 83 1.51 21.28 12.62
CA TYR A 83 2.36 20.13 12.30
C TYR A 83 3.67 20.50 11.57
N ASP A 84 4.00 21.80 11.41
CA ASP A 84 5.31 22.23 10.88
C ASP A 84 6.39 22.16 11.97
N CYS A 85 6.74 20.94 12.35
CA CYS A 85 7.76 20.61 13.34
C CYS A 85 8.36 19.23 13.03
N ASN A 86 9.49 18.90 13.65
CA ASN A 86 10.11 17.59 13.47
C ASN A 86 9.54 16.59 14.49
N HIS A 87 8.76 15.62 14.01
CA HIS A 87 8.43 14.41 14.74
C HIS A 87 9.60 13.43 14.58
N TYR A 88 10.32 13.16 15.66
CA TYR A 88 11.45 12.24 15.62
C TYR A 88 10.94 10.82 15.80
N TYR A 89 11.23 9.99 14.81
CA TYR A 89 10.95 8.56 14.86
C TYR A 89 12.25 7.76 14.98
N TYR A 90 12.16 6.45 14.76
CA TYR A 90 13.25 5.49 14.92
C TYR A 90 14.61 5.96 14.37
N LYS A 91 15.68 5.76 15.16
CA LYS A 91 17.09 6.01 14.81
C LYS A 91 17.43 7.43 14.35
N GLY A 92 16.76 8.44 14.89
CA GLY A 92 17.09 9.85 14.61
C GLY A 92 16.57 10.34 13.26
N SER A 93 15.81 9.51 12.55
CA SER A 93 14.98 9.96 11.45
C SER A 93 13.85 10.84 11.97
N HIS A 94 13.35 11.72 11.11
CA HIS A 94 12.28 12.64 11.44
C HIS A 94 11.32 12.78 10.28
N PHE A 95 10.09 13.16 10.61
CA PHE A 95 9.02 13.46 9.68
C PHE A 95 8.36 14.78 10.08
N ASN A 96 8.11 15.65 9.11
CA ASN A 96 7.38 16.89 9.26
C ASN A 96 6.01 16.75 8.60
N GLY A 97 4.97 16.57 9.43
CA GLY A 97 3.61 16.32 8.94
C GLY A 97 3.07 17.39 8.01
N TYR A 98 3.41 18.65 8.24
CA TYR A 98 2.96 19.75 7.38
C TYR A 98 3.67 19.75 6.01
N LYS A 99 4.98 19.45 5.97
CA LYS A 99 5.79 19.56 4.75
C LYS A 99 5.87 18.28 3.93
N GLU A 100 5.76 17.12 4.58
CA GLU A 100 6.01 15.82 3.97
C GLU A 100 4.72 15.05 3.68
N ALA A 101 3.68 15.15 4.51
CA ALA A 101 2.41 14.46 4.23
C ALA A 101 1.76 14.87 2.89
N PRO A 102 1.75 16.15 2.47
CA PRO A 102 1.24 16.53 1.15
C PRO A 102 1.99 15.91 -0.03
N LYS A 103 3.23 15.47 0.19
CA LYS A 103 4.08 14.84 -0.84
C LYS A 103 3.92 13.31 -0.85
N PHE A 104 3.19 12.77 0.13
CA PHE A 104 2.96 11.33 0.22
C PHE A 104 2.09 10.83 -0.92
N CYS A 105 1.04 11.55 -1.30
CA CYS A 105 0.24 11.17 -2.46
C CYS A 105 0.61 11.98 -3.68
N ASP A 106 0.87 11.31 -4.80
CA ASP A 106 0.86 11.96 -6.10
C ASP A 106 -0.61 12.07 -6.55
N PRO A 107 -1.16 13.29 -6.68
CA PRO A 107 -2.53 13.47 -7.18
C PRO A 107 -2.71 12.99 -8.63
N ASN A 108 -1.61 12.77 -9.36
CA ASN A 108 -1.59 12.19 -10.70
C ASN A 108 -1.00 10.77 -10.70
N GLY A 109 -0.92 10.12 -9.54
CA GLY A 109 -0.51 8.72 -9.44
C GLY A 109 -1.44 7.79 -10.22
N PRO A 110 -0.97 6.58 -10.57
CA PRO A 110 -1.78 5.64 -11.33
C PRO A 110 -3.00 5.19 -10.52
N SER A 111 -4.14 5.01 -11.20
CA SER A 111 -5.34 4.39 -10.60
C SER A 111 -5.29 2.87 -10.64
N THR A 112 -4.38 2.31 -11.43
CA THR A 112 -4.18 0.88 -11.62
C THR A 112 -2.69 0.54 -11.55
N HIS A 113 -2.34 -0.60 -10.96
CA HIS A 113 -0.95 -1.05 -10.92
C HIS A 113 -0.82 -2.46 -11.50
N ALA A 114 0.14 -2.65 -12.43
CA ALA A 114 0.47 -3.96 -12.94
C ALA A 114 1.27 -4.73 -11.89
N LEU A 115 0.91 -5.99 -11.67
CA LEU A 115 1.48 -6.79 -10.61
C LEU A 115 1.40 -8.28 -10.85
N LEU A 116 2.33 -8.93 -10.17
CA LEU A 116 2.40 -10.36 -10.02
C LEU A 116 2.03 -10.72 -8.57
N LEU A 117 1.05 -11.59 -8.42
CA LEU A 117 0.70 -12.22 -7.14
C LEU A 117 1.60 -13.44 -6.93
N SER A 118 2.77 -13.22 -6.33
CA SER A 118 3.78 -14.24 -6.14
C SER A 118 3.39 -15.23 -5.04
N VAL A 119 3.55 -16.51 -5.34
CA VAL A 119 3.28 -17.63 -4.45
C VAL A 119 4.58 -18.01 -3.72
N PRO A 120 4.56 -18.14 -2.38
CA PRO A 120 5.74 -18.51 -1.61
C PRO A 120 6.14 -19.96 -1.92
N THR A 121 7.42 -20.16 -2.20
CA THR A 121 8.00 -21.48 -2.52
C THR A 121 9.43 -21.57 -1.98
N ASP A 122 9.89 -22.77 -1.68
CA ASP A 122 11.28 -23.05 -1.32
C ASP A 122 12.22 -23.04 -2.54
N SER A 123 11.68 -23.20 -3.75
CA SER A 123 12.46 -23.20 -4.99
C SER A 123 11.64 -22.78 -6.21
N GLY A 124 12.31 -22.13 -7.17
CA GLY A 124 11.66 -21.55 -8.34
C GLY A 124 10.94 -20.24 -8.05
N SER A 125 10.34 -19.66 -9.08
CA SER A 125 9.51 -18.46 -8.97
C SER A 125 8.12 -18.83 -9.45
N PHE A 126 7.12 -18.74 -8.57
CA PHE A 126 5.74 -19.05 -8.92
C PHE A 126 4.83 -17.86 -8.61
N GLY A 127 3.75 -17.77 -9.36
CA GLY A 127 2.72 -16.75 -9.19
C GLY A 127 1.36 -17.27 -9.60
N LEU A 128 0.33 -16.52 -9.24
CA LEU A 128 -1.00 -16.75 -9.75
C LEU A 128 -1.10 -16.26 -11.19
N GLY A 129 -1.73 -17.06 -12.03
CA GLY A 129 -2.12 -16.71 -13.39
C GLY A 129 -3.49 -17.28 -13.73
N VAL A 130 -3.92 -17.07 -14.97
CA VAL A 130 -5.25 -17.51 -15.43
C VAL A 130 -5.10 -18.47 -16.62
N ASP A 131 -5.91 -19.54 -16.63
CA ASP A 131 -6.09 -20.45 -17.76
C ASP A 131 -7.60 -20.58 -18.04
N GLY A 132 -8.06 -20.02 -19.17
CA GLY A 132 -9.48 -19.81 -19.41
C GLY A 132 -10.07 -18.82 -18.40
N SER A 133 -10.88 -19.32 -17.47
CA SER A 133 -11.42 -18.58 -16.31
C SER A 133 -10.88 -19.08 -14.97
N THR A 134 -10.05 -20.13 -14.96
CA THR A 134 -9.55 -20.74 -13.73
C THR A 134 -8.24 -20.07 -13.31
N VAL A 135 -8.10 -19.78 -12.02
CA VAL A 135 -6.84 -19.27 -11.46
C VAL A 135 -5.94 -20.45 -11.12
N VAL A 136 -4.71 -20.39 -11.62
CA VAL A 136 -3.72 -21.47 -11.52
C VAL A 136 -2.40 -20.93 -10.99
N VAL A 137 -1.60 -21.81 -10.38
CA VAL A 137 -0.22 -21.50 -9.99
C VAL A 137 0.70 -21.83 -11.17
N LYS A 138 1.43 -20.82 -11.68
CA LYS A 138 2.32 -20.94 -12.85
C LYS A 138 3.78 -20.68 -12.47
N SER A 139 4.71 -21.37 -13.13
CA SER A 139 6.13 -21.00 -13.10
C SER A 139 6.32 -19.66 -13.80
N LEU A 140 7.22 -18.84 -13.25
CA LEU A 140 7.51 -17.49 -13.71
C LEU A 140 8.91 -17.44 -14.31
N ASP A 141 9.09 -18.12 -15.43
CA ASP A 141 10.40 -18.19 -16.07
C ASP A 141 10.81 -16.84 -16.70
N ASP A 142 9.85 -15.93 -16.96
CA ASP A 142 10.08 -14.58 -17.51
C ASP A 142 9.25 -13.45 -16.83
N ALA A 143 8.71 -13.69 -15.61
CA ALA A 143 8.00 -12.72 -14.75
C ALA A 143 7.14 -11.65 -15.48
N ILE A 144 6.08 -12.07 -16.16
CA ILE A 144 5.10 -11.16 -16.78
C ILE A 144 4.01 -10.84 -15.74
N PRO A 145 3.62 -9.57 -15.51
CA PRO A 145 2.50 -9.24 -14.64
C PRO A 145 1.22 -9.91 -15.18
N MET A 146 0.51 -10.61 -14.29
CA MET A 146 -0.69 -11.38 -14.64
C MET A 146 -1.97 -10.66 -14.25
N PHE A 147 -1.86 -9.59 -13.45
CA PHE A 147 -2.99 -8.80 -13.00
C PHE A 147 -2.66 -7.31 -13.00
N ASP A 148 -3.65 -6.50 -13.32
CA ASP A 148 -3.71 -5.09 -12.96
C ASP A 148 -4.64 -4.94 -11.75
N TYR A 149 -4.20 -4.29 -10.69
CA TYR A 149 -5.08 -3.96 -9.57
C TYR A 149 -5.64 -2.56 -9.72
N ASP A 150 -6.96 -2.42 -9.71
CA ASP A 150 -7.64 -1.13 -9.69
C ASP A 150 -7.85 -0.67 -8.24
N PHE A 151 -7.24 0.43 -7.84
CA PHE A 151 -7.36 0.94 -6.46
C PHE A 151 -8.70 1.62 -6.17
N ALA A 152 -9.44 2.07 -7.17
CA ALA A 152 -10.77 2.64 -6.96
C ALA A 152 -11.82 1.53 -6.81
N ASN A 153 -11.68 0.48 -7.62
CA ASN A 153 -12.61 -0.64 -7.63
C ASN A 153 -12.18 -1.78 -6.71
N HIS A 154 -10.95 -1.81 -6.21
CA HIS A 154 -10.39 -2.88 -5.37
C HIS A 154 -10.46 -4.28 -5.99
N ASP A 155 -10.24 -4.42 -7.29
CA ASP A 155 -10.24 -5.72 -7.97
C ASP A 155 -8.92 -5.99 -8.70
N PHE A 156 -8.64 -7.28 -8.91
CA PHE A 156 -7.52 -7.74 -9.75
C PHE A 156 -8.08 -8.11 -11.11
N GLN A 157 -7.79 -7.31 -12.13
CA GLN A 157 -8.12 -7.62 -13.51
C GLN A 157 -6.99 -8.43 -14.15
N SER A 158 -7.31 -9.61 -14.64
CA SER A 158 -6.37 -10.48 -15.34
C SER A 158 -5.93 -9.86 -16.66
N THR A 159 -4.63 -9.82 -16.91
CA THR A 159 -4.07 -9.32 -18.18
C THR A 159 -4.27 -10.31 -19.34
N GLU A 160 -4.60 -11.57 -19.03
CA GLU A 160 -4.80 -12.65 -20.01
C GLU A 160 -6.18 -12.59 -20.69
N ASN A 161 -7.23 -12.27 -19.93
CA ASN A 161 -8.62 -12.32 -20.40
C ASN A 161 -9.45 -11.06 -20.09
N GLY A 162 -8.89 -10.09 -19.37
CA GLY A 162 -9.57 -8.83 -19.01
C GLY A 162 -10.66 -8.99 -17.95
N GLU A 163 -10.78 -10.15 -17.32
CA GLU A 163 -11.77 -10.46 -16.30
C GLU A 163 -11.21 -10.25 -14.88
N CYS A 164 -12.09 -10.04 -13.91
CA CYS A 164 -11.72 -9.80 -12.52
C CYS A 164 -11.69 -11.09 -11.70
N LEU A 165 -10.64 -11.22 -10.89
CA LEU A 165 -10.49 -12.28 -9.90
C LEU A 165 -11.67 -12.28 -8.93
N PHE A 166 -12.30 -13.42 -8.72
CA PHE A 166 -13.34 -13.61 -7.72
C PHE A 166 -13.17 -14.95 -7.00
N VAL A 167 -13.88 -15.09 -5.88
CA VAL A 167 -14.03 -16.36 -5.17
C VAL A 167 -15.43 -16.90 -5.39
N ASN A 168 -15.53 -18.14 -5.87
CA ASN A 168 -16.80 -18.81 -6.09
C ASN A 168 -17.34 -19.42 -4.76
N GLU A 169 -18.47 -20.13 -4.83
CA GLU A 169 -19.10 -20.74 -3.64
C GLU A 169 -18.28 -21.90 -3.02
N ASP A 170 -17.51 -22.63 -3.83
CA ASP A 170 -16.67 -23.74 -3.37
C ASP A 170 -15.28 -23.30 -2.88
N ARG A 171 -15.06 -21.98 -2.83
CA ARG A 171 -13.80 -21.31 -2.46
C ARG A 171 -12.68 -21.50 -3.49
N SER A 172 -12.95 -21.96 -4.70
CA SER A 172 -11.98 -21.85 -5.78
C SER A 172 -11.83 -20.39 -6.23
N LEU A 173 -10.67 -20.10 -6.84
CA LEU A 173 -10.39 -18.80 -7.42
C LEU A 173 -10.58 -18.88 -8.93
N GLU A 174 -11.39 -17.99 -9.46
CA GLU A 174 -11.75 -17.91 -10.87
C GLU A 174 -11.77 -16.44 -11.31
N THR A 175 -11.96 -16.20 -12.61
CA THR A 175 -12.22 -14.87 -13.16
C THR A 175 -13.63 -14.77 -13.71
N MET A 176 -14.19 -13.57 -13.64
CA MET A 176 -15.49 -13.24 -14.22
C MET A 176 -15.51 -11.79 -14.72
N GLU A 177 -16.53 -11.41 -15.49
CA GLU A 177 -16.69 -10.02 -15.93
C GLU A 177 -16.56 -9.03 -14.75
N CYS A 178 -15.74 -7.99 -14.95
CA CYS A 178 -15.52 -6.96 -13.96
C CYS A 178 -16.79 -6.11 -13.76
N ASP A 179 -17.29 -6.09 -12.54
CA ASP A 179 -18.38 -5.20 -12.12
C ASP A 179 -17.91 -4.38 -10.90
N PRO A 180 -17.82 -3.04 -11.02
CA PRO A 180 -17.37 -2.19 -9.93
C PRO A 180 -18.29 -2.25 -8.69
N THR A 181 -19.54 -2.68 -8.87
CA THR A 181 -20.55 -2.79 -7.80
C THR A 181 -20.62 -4.17 -7.16
N ASN A 182 -20.02 -5.19 -7.79
CA ASN A 182 -20.09 -6.56 -7.31
C ASN A 182 -19.03 -6.82 -6.24
N GLY A 183 -19.47 -7.14 -5.02
CA GLY A 183 -18.57 -7.38 -3.89
C GLY A 183 -17.70 -8.64 -4.00
N VAL A 184 -18.02 -9.58 -4.89
CA VAL A 184 -17.31 -10.88 -4.99
C VAL A 184 -15.99 -10.80 -5.75
N THR A 185 -15.74 -9.70 -6.47
CA THR A 185 -14.48 -9.45 -7.19
C THR A 185 -13.52 -8.58 -6.38
N LYS A 186 -13.87 -8.27 -5.12
CA LYS A 186 -13.21 -7.22 -4.35
C LYS A 186 -12.20 -7.79 -3.37
N TRP A 187 -11.00 -7.23 -3.37
CA TRP A 187 -9.87 -7.71 -2.61
C TRP A 187 -9.12 -6.57 -1.91
N MET A 188 -8.74 -6.81 -0.68
CA MET A 188 -7.86 -5.97 0.11
C MET A 188 -6.48 -6.60 0.17
N VAL A 189 -5.44 -5.84 -0.15
CA VAL A 189 -4.05 -6.26 0.02
C VAL A 189 -3.47 -5.58 1.23
N TYR A 190 -2.74 -6.34 2.05
CA TYR A 190 -2.09 -5.83 3.24
C TYR A 190 -0.56 -5.91 3.11
N ALA A 191 0.13 -5.01 3.81
CA ALA A 191 1.60 -4.89 3.82
C ALA A 191 2.32 -6.14 4.37
N ASN A 192 1.59 -7.04 5.03
CA ASN A 192 2.08 -8.35 5.49
C ASN A 192 1.95 -9.45 4.42
N SER A 193 1.75 -9.07 3.15
CA SER A 193 1.58 -9.93 1.99
C SER A 193 0.37 -10.85 2.09
N THR A 194 -0.74 -10.36 2.65
CA THR A 194 -1.99 -11.10 2.71
C THR A 194 -3.03 -10.41 1.83
N VAL A 195 -3.69 -11.21 1.00
CA VAL A 195 -4.75 -10.75 0.09
C VAL A 195 -6.07 -11.33 0.58
N VAL A 196 -7.01 -10.45 0.94
CA VAL A 196 -8.26 -10.80 1.61
C VAL A 196 -9.44 -10.42 0.74
N HIS A 197 -10.35 -11.35 0.54
CA HIS A 197 -11.61 -11.09 -0.13
C HIS A 197 -12.51 -10.19 0.72
N SER A 198 -12.89 -9.03 0.21
CA SER A 198 -13.53 -7.97 0.97
C SER A 198 -14.89 -8.38 1.53
N ALA A 199 -15.67 -9.20 0.81
CA ALA A 199 -17.03 -9.57 1.23
C ALA A 199 -17.06 -10.73 2.24
N THR A 200 -16.13 -11.68 2.14
CA THR A 200 -16.14 -12.91 2.97
C THR A 200 -15.06 -12.94 4.04
N GLY A 201 -14.02 -12.11 3.92
CA GLY A 201 -12.87 -12.14 4.81
C GLY A 201 -11.95 -13.35 4.61
N LEU A 202 -12.14 -14.12 3.53
CA LEU A 202 -11.24 -15.23 3.17
C LEU A 202 -9.93 -14.71 2.60
N CYS A 203 -8.85 -15.42 2.86
CA CYS A 203 -7.53 -15.13 2.30
C CYS A 203 -7.27 -15.97 1.06
N ILE A 204 -6.54 -15.42 0.09
CA ILE A 204 -5.90 -16.24 -0.95
C ILE A 204 -4.87 -17.14 -0.28
N GLU A 205 -4.95 -18.43 -0.59
CA GLU A 205 -3.98 -19.46 -0.22
C GLU A 205 -3.53 -20.17 -1.49
N ALA A 206 -2.22 -20.21 -1.74
CA ALA A 206 -1.69 -20.87 -2.93
C ALA A 206 -0.38 -21.60 -2.65
N SER A 207 -0.21 -22.74 -3.31
CA SER A 207 1.04 -23.50 -3.34
C SER A 207 1.17 -24.23 -4.68
N VAL A 208 2.39 -24.65 -5.01
CA VAL A 208 2.64 -25.45 -6.21
C VAL A 208 1.91 -26.79 -6.16
N ASP A 209 1.79 -27.38 -4.96
CA ASP A 209 1.22 -28.71 -4.76
C ASP A 209 -0.32 -28.71 -4.70
N ASP A 210 -0.92 -27.67 -4.11
CA ASP A 210 -2.37 -27.61 -3.84
C ASP A 210 -3.12 -26.65 -4.78
N GLY A 211 -2.42 -25.93 -5.65
CA GLY A 211 -3.00 -24.90 -6.50
C GLY A 211 -3.40 -23.64 -5.71
N ALA A 212 -4.37 -22.90 -6.23
CA ALA A 212 -4.84 -21.63 -5.66
C ALA A 212 -6.32 -21.73 -5.22
N LYS A 213 -6.62 -21.23 -4.02
CA LYS A 213 -7.97 -21.23 -3.45
C LYS A 213 -8.14 -20.09 -2.44
N ALA A 214 -9.36 -19.87 -2.01
CA ALA A 214 -9.66 -19.05 -0.84
C ALA A 214 -9.78 -19.94 0.42
N ALA A 215 -9.21 -19.47 1.53
CA ALA A 215 -9.24 -20.18 2.81
C ALA A 215 -9.43 -19.20 3.97
N ASP A 216 -9.76 -19.72 5.15
CA ASP A 216 -9.85 -18.89 6.35
C ASP A 216 -8.47 -18.28 6.66
N CYS A 217 -8.45 -16.97 6.90
CA CYS A 217 -7.22 -16.25 7.23
C CYS A 217 -6.64 -16.72 8.57
N ASN A 218 -5.55 -17.48 8.53
CA ASN A 218 -4.96 -18.11 9.72
C ASN A 218 -3.43 -17.91 9.81
N GLY A 219 -2.83 -17.18 8.85
CA GLY A 219 -1.40 -16.92 8.83
C GLY A 219 -0.57 -18.09 8.30
N ASN A 220 -1.19 -19.07 7.65
CA ASN A 220 -0.50 -20.10 6.88
C ASN A 220 0.53 -19.43 5.94
N PRO A 221 1.79 -19.92 5.87
CA PRO A 221 2.77 -19.43 4.93
C PRO A 221 2.26 -19.34 3.49
N ASN A 222 1.40 -20.26 3.05
CA ASN A 222 0.80 -20.25 1.70
C ASN A 222 -0.19 -19.08 1.46
N GLN A 223 -0.53 -18.32 2.51
CA GLN A 223 -1.32 -17.07 2.43
C GLN A 223 -0.42 -15.82 2.33
N LYS A 224 0.90 -16.00 2.18
CA LYS A 224 1.87 -14.91 1.99
C LYS A 224 2.08 -14.63 0.51
N ILE A 225 1.03 -14.09 -0.11
CA ILE A 225 1.01 -13.68 -1.51
C ILE A 225 1.64 -12.30 -1.64
N ALA A 226 2.85 -12.23 -2.16
CA ALA A 226 3.54 -10.96 -2.37
C ALA A 226 3.05 -10.29 -3.65
N THR A 227 2.76 -8.99 -3.60
CA THR A 227 2.57 -8.16 -4.79
C THR A 227 3.93 -7.71 -5.29
N LEU A 228 4.42 -8.33 -6.36
CA LEU A 228 5.65 -7.92 -7.03
C LEU A 228 5.29 -6.94 -8.14
N GLU A 229 5.89 -5.76 -8.07
CA GLU A 229 5.72 -4.67 -9.03
C GLU A 229 6.60 -4.96 -10.25
N ALA A 230 6.04 -4.78 -11.44
CA ALA A 230 6.74 -4.97 -12.72
C ALA A 230 7.53 -3.72 -13.14
#